data_AF-A0A947YRI4-F1
#
_entry.id   AF-A0A947YRI4-F1
#
_cell.length_a   1.000
_cell.length_b   1.000
_cell.length_c   1.000
_cell.angle_alpha   90.00
_cell.angle_beta   90.00
_cell.angle_gamma   90.00
#
_symmetry.space_group_name_H-M   'P 1'
#
loop_
_entity.id
_entity.type
_entity.pdbx_description
1 polymer ?
#
loop_
_entity_poly.entity_id
_entity_poly.type
_entity_poly.pdbx_seq_one_letter_code
_entity_poly.pdbx_strand_id
1 'polypeptide(L)'
;MNMRKILFLTLALPVFLSMPSYSLSSQDEILTKIKFKRNSTRIDKQKFCEEPSFTLLNSQDYNYLATYYATEYGVAPNLIKAIIKVESRGKPDSISHKGASGLMQLMPETAKSLGVKDIFDPGENIRAGVQYFKMMLDMFDQNVKL
;
A
#
# COMPACT_ATOMS: atom_id res chain seq x y z
N MET A 1 -0.80 -63.11 4.41
CA MET A 1 -2.19 -63.16 3.90
C MET A 1 -2.27 -62.22 2.71
N ASN A 2 -2.42 -62.81 1.52
CA ASN A 2 -2.84 -62.27 0.21
C ASN A 2 -2.02 -61.18 -0.51
N MET A 3 -1.11 -61.67 -1.35
CA MET A 3 -0.79 -61.09 -2.66
C MET A 3 -1.99 -61.16 -3.61
N ARG A 4 -2.24 -60.11 -4.41
CA ARG A 4 -2.26 -60.15 -5.90
C ARG A 4 -2.65 -58.80 -6.52
N LYS A 5 -1.81 -58.38 -7.47
CA LYS A 5 -1.92 -57.21 -8.38
C LYS A 5 -3.11 -57.35 -9.34
N ILE A 6 -3.68 -56.23 -9.81
CA ILE A 6 -4.36 -55.93 -11.11
C ILE A 6 -4.87 -54.46 -10.97
N LEU A 7 -4.31 -53.39 -11.55
CA LEU A 7 -4.13 -52.95 -12.95
C LEU A 7 -5.39 -52.26 -13.56
N PHE A 8 -5.17 -51.09 -14.19
CA PHE A 8 -6.06 -50.22 -15.01
C PHE A 8 -7.03 -49.30 -14.23
N LEU A 9 -6.91 -47.96 -14.19
CA LEU A 9 -6.88 -46.95 -15.27
C LEU A 9 -8.03 -47.10 -16.29
N THR A 10 -9.10 -46.31 -16.12
CA THR A 10 -9.78 -45.55 -17.20
C THR A 10 -10.88 -44.62 -16.65
N LEU A 11 -10.85 -43.39 -17.16
CA LEU A 11 -11.83 -42.30 -17.05
C LEU A 11 -13.20 -42.67 -17.65
N ALA A 12 -14.26 -41.99 -17.20
CA ALA A 12 -15.04 -41.01 -18.00
C ALA A 12 -16.45 -40.80 -17.42
N LEU A 13 -16.85 -39.53 -17.25
CA LEU A 13 -18.01 -38.90 -17.91
C LEU A 13 -18.07 -37.41 -17.51
N PRO A 14 -18.70 -36.55 -18.33
CA PRO A 14 -18.12 -35.30 -18.81
C PRO A 14 -18.98 -34.10 -18.39
N VAL A 15 -18.81 -32.98 -19.11
CA VAL A 15 -19.66 -31.77 -19.14
C VAL A 15 -19.14 -30.62 -18.28
N PHE A 16 -18.32 -29.76 -18.88
CA PHE A 16 -18.80 -28.44 -19.28
C PHE A 16 -17.85 -27.84 -20.35
N LEU A 17 -18.27 -27.99 -21.60
CA LEU A 17 -17.69 -27.29 -22.75
C LEU A 17 -18.09 -25.82 -22.68
N SER A 18 -17.10 -24.92 -22.67
CA SER A 18 -17.05 -23.69 -23.49
C SER A 18 -15.96 -22.77 -22.91
N MET A 19 -14.73 -22.94 -23.41
CA MET A 19 -13.68 -21.94 -23.25
C MET A 19 -13.21 -21.59 -24.67
N PRO A 20 -13.48 -20.37 -25.17
CA PRO A 20 -12.95 -19.94 -26.45
C PRO A 20 -11.44 -19.67 -26.32
N SER A 21 -10.69 -20.35 -27.18
CA SER A 21 -9.26 -20.19 -27.42
C SER A 21 -8.91 -18.75 -27.76
N TYR A 22 -7.90 -18.18 -27.10
CA TYR A 22 -7.20 -17.01 -27.61
C TYR A 22 -5.71 -17.31 -27.67
N SER A 23 -5.22 -17.54 -28.89
CA SER A 23 -3.82 -17.35 -29.20
C SER A 23 -3.66 -16.50 -30.46
N LEU A 24 -2.82 -15.49 -30.26
CA LEU A 24 -1.94 -14.77 -31.17
C LEU A 24 -2.49 -13.86 -32.27
N SER A 25 -1.83 -12.71 -32.26
CA SER A 25 -1.36 -11.90 -33.39
C SER A 25 -2.13 -10.62 -33.66
N SER A 26 -1.31 -9.58 -33.87
CA SER A 26 -1.65 -8.32 -34.50
C SER A 26 -2.17 -7.24 -33.55
N GLN A 27 -1.17 -6.57 -32.96
CA GLN A 27 -1.21 -5.13 -32.74
C GLN A 27 -1.72 -4.42 -34.02
N ASP A 28 -2.29 -3.22 -33.86
CA ASP A 28 -2.62 -2.26 -34.94
C ASP A 28 -4.09 -2.08 -35.34
N GLU A 29 -5.03 -1.85 -34.40
CA GLU A 29 -6.28 -1.16 -34.77
C GLU A 29 -7.00 -0.37 -33.64
N ILE A 30 -6.25 0.30 -32.75
CA ILE A 30 -6.86 1.21 -31.74
C ILE A 30 -6.40 2.67 -31.91
N LEU A 31 -5.44 2.95 -32.80
CA LEU A 31 -4.93 4.30 -33.02
C LEU A 31 -5.81 5.23 -33.88
N THR A 32 -6.96 4.76 -34.38
CA THR A 32 -7.75 5.56 -35.36
C THR A 32 -9.03 6.18 -34.81
N LYS A 33 -9.40 5.95 -33.54
CA LYS A 33 -10.66 6.48 -32.96
C LYS A 33 -10.52 7.50 -31.84
N ILE A 34 -9.31 8.03 -31.59
CA ILE A 34 -9.09 9.17 -30.68
C ILE A 34 -9.17 10.50 -31.47
N LYS A 35 -10.27 10.71 -32.21
CA LYS A 35 -10.74 12.06 -32.58
C LYS A 35 -11.85 12.47 -31.61
N PHE A 36 -11.52 12.54 -30.32
CA PHE A 36 -12.48 12.97 -29.31
C PHE A 36 -12.45 14.49 -29.16
N LYS A 37 -13.40 15.08 -29.89
CA LYS A 37 -14.00 16.40 -29.83
C LYS A 37 -13.81 17.16 -28.50
N ARG A 38 -13.04 18.26 -28.54
CA ARG A 38 -13.10 19.32 -27.53
C ARG A 38 -14.41 20.11 -27.73
N ASN A 39 -15.19 20.28 -26.66
CA ASN A 39 -15.57 21.60 -26.14
C ASN A 39 -16.55 21.52 -24.96
N SER A 40 -16.12 22.11 -23.85
CA SER A 40 -16.84 23.04 -22.96
C SER A 40 -18.38 23.05 -23.00
N THR A 41 -19.02 22.69 -21.88
CA THR A 41 -19.84 23.62 -21.06
C THR A 41 -20.41 22.91 -19.80
N ARG A 42 -20.20 23.52 -18.63
CA ARG A 42 -20.92 23.37 -17.33
C ARG A 42 -21.28 21.95 -16.86
N ILE A 43 -20.53 21.40 -15.90
CA ILE A 43 -21.05 20.32 -15.05
C ILE A 43 -20.79 20.63 -13.57
N ASP A 44 -21.89 20.42 -12.85
CA ASP A 44 -22.21 20.71 -11.47
C ASP A 44 -21.44 19.82 -10.48
N LYS A 45 -21.34 20.28 -9.24
CA LYS A 45 -20.72 19.57 -8.12
C LYS A 45 -21.60 18.38 -7.74
N GLN A 46 -21.19 17.16 -8.04
CA GLN A 46 -21.36 15.97 -7.19
C GLN A 46 -21.01 14.71 -7.98
N LYS A 47 -20.29 13.80 -7.31
CA LYS A 47 -20.01 12.42 -7.72
C LYS A 47 -19.21 12.26 -9.00
N PHE A 48 -17.94 11.90 -8.85
CA PHE A 48 -17.47 10.70 -9.53
C PHE A 48 -16.27 10.09 -8.81
N CYS A 49 -16.28 8.76 -8.74
CA CYS A 49 -15.20 7.94 -8.22
C CYS A 49 -13.95 8.15 -9.09
N GLU A 50 -12.86 8.61 -8.49
CA GLU A 50 -11.58 8.71 -9.19
C GLU A 50 -10.95 7.32 -9.24
N GLU A 51 -11.10 6.65 -10.38
CA GLU A 51 -10.26 5.54 -10.83
C GLU A 51 -8.78 5.95 -10.73
N PRO A 52 -7.86 5.02 -10.39
CA PRO A 52 -6.50 5.37 -10.03
C PRO A 52 -5.79 5.90 -11.27
N SER A 53 -5.65 7.21 -11.37
CA SER A 53 -4.70 7.79 -12.29
C SER A 53 -3.34 7.29 -11.84
N PHE A 54 -2.64 6.53 -12.70
CA PHE A 54 -1.21 6.36 -12.61
C PHE A 54 -0.56 7.70 -12.96
N THR A 55 -0.85 8.69 -12.12
CA THR A 55 -0.18 9.98 -12.06
C THR A 55 1.26 9.62 -11.79
N LEU A 56 2.15 10.01 -12.72
CA LEU A 56 3.60 9.95 -12.57
C LEU A 56 3.95 10.05 -11.09
N LEU A 57 4.31 8.91 -10.49
CA LEU A 57 4.45 8.78 -9.04
C LEU A 57 5.35 9.92 -8.60
N ASN A 58 4.76 10.91 -7.93
CA ASN A 58 5.53 11.96 -7.32
C ASN A 58 6.56 11.23 -6.44
N SER A 59 7.84 11.49 -6.65
CA SER A 59 8.94 10.69 -6.07
C SER A 59 8.99 10.71 -4.53
N GLN A 60 8.03 11.39 -3.90
CA GLN A 60 7.84 11.53 -2.47
C GLN A 60 6.50 10.97 -1.98
N ASP A 61 5.83 10.10 -2.74
CA ASP A 61 4.64 9.43 -2.23
C ASP A 61 4.99 8.19 -1.39
N TYR A 62 5.15 8.40 -0.08
CA TYR A 62 5.38 7.34 0.91
C TYR A 62 4.09 6.66 1.40
N ASN A 63 2.94 6.93 0.77
CA ASN A 63 1.66 6.34 1.16
C ASN A 63 1.67 4.81 1.12
N TYR A 64 2.45 4.21 0.20
CA TYR A 64 2.56 2.76 0.12
C TYR A 64 3.28 2.19 1.35
N LEU A 65 4.40 2.80 1.78
CA LEU A 65 5.13 2.41 3.01
C LEU A 65 4.26 2.60 4.25
N ALA A 66 3.59 3.76 4.35
CA ALA A 66 2.68 4.03 5.45
C ALA A 66 1.54 2.99 5.51
N THR A 67 0.99 2.58 4.37
CA THR A 67 -0.06 1.56 4.32
C THR A 67 0.48 0.18 4.66
N TYR A 68 1.65 -0.18 4.14
CA TYR A 68 2.31 -1.45 4.39
C TYR A 68 2.60 -1.66 5.87
N TYR A 69 3.35 -0.75 6.50
CA TYR A 69 3.71 -0.85 7.91
C TYR A 69 2.50 -0.68 8.83
N ALA A 70 1.55 0.21 8.51
CA ALA A 70 0.32 0.30 9.30
C ALA A 70 -0.43 -1.04 9.34
N THR A 71 -0.53 -1.73 8.20
CA THR A 71 -1.17 -3.05 8.13
C THR A 71 -0.36 -4.10 8.92
N GLU A 72 0.96 -4.10 8.79
CA GLU A 72 1.85 -5.02 9.50
C GLU A 72 1.72 -4.91 11.03
N TYR A 73 1.64 -3.68 11.56
CA TYR A 73 1.52 -3.43 13.00
C TYR A 73 0.07 -3.33 13.50
N GLY A 74 -0.93 -3.57 12.64
CA GLY A 74 -2.35 -3.55 13.02
C GLY A 74 -2.90 -2.17 13.36
N VAL A 75 -2.39 -1.11 12.73
CA VAL A 75 -2.84 0.28 12.87
C VAL A 75 -3.58 0.73 11.61
N ALA A 76 -4.56 1.63 11.73
CA ALA A 76 -5.28 2.15 10.58
C ALA A 76 -4.34 2.93 9.62
N PRO A 77 -4.26 2.58 8.32
CA PRO A 77 -3.37 3.25 7.37
C PRO A 77 -3.60 4.76 7.24
N ASN A 78 -4.86 5.19 7.27
CA ASN A 78 -5.21 6.60 7.15
C ASN A 78 -4.73 7.42 8.36
N LEU A 79 -4.63 6.80 9.54
CA LEU A 79 -4.11 7.45 10.73
C LEU A 79 -2.61 7.71 10.60
N ILE A 80 -1.83 6.73 10.16
CA ILE A 80 -0.39 6.90 9.95
C ILE A 80 -0.10 7.96 8.88
N LYS A 81 -0.86 7.97 7.78
CA LYS A 81 -0.76 9.01 6.74
C LYS A 81 -1.05 10.40 7.30
N ALA A 82 -2.07 10.53 8.15
CA ALA A 82 -2.40 11.79 8.80
C ALA A 82 -1.27 12.25 9.74
N ILE A 83 -0.68 11.34 10.52
CA ILE A 83 0.47 11.64 11.39
C ILE A 83 1.64 12.15 10.55
N ILE A 84 2.05 11.44 9.50
CA ILE A 84 3.15 11.87 8.62
C ILE A 84 2.89 13.27 8.05
N LYS A 85 1.65 13.55 7.64
CA LYS A 85 1.26 14.86 7.11
C LYS A 85 1.40 15.97 8.17
N VAL A 86 1.03 15.71 9.42
CA VAL A 86 1.13 16.67 10.52
C VAL A 86 2.59 16.89 10.92
N GLU A 87 3.37 15.82 11.06
CA GLU A 87 4.73 15.84 11.60
C GLU A 87 5.75 16.48 10.64
N SER A 88 5.69 16.13 9.36
CA SER A 88 6.71 16.53 8.39
C SER A 88 6.15 17.14 7.11
N ARG A 89 4.83 17.09 6.90
CA ARG A 89 4.18 17.37 5.61
C ARG A 89 4.72 16.49 4.48
N GLY A 90 5.16 15.27 4.81
CA GLY A 90 5.72 14.32 3.85
C GLY A 90 7.17 14.57 3.47
N LYS A 91 7.92 15.36 4.26
CA LYS A 91 9.33 15.66 3.99
C LYS A 91 10.27 14.71 4.76
N PRO A 92 11.06 13.86 4.08
CA PRO A 92 11.91 12.87 4.74
C PRO A 92 13.12 13.48 5.44
N ASP A 93 13.52 14.69 5.08
CA ASP A 93 14.66 15.45 5.62
C ASP A 93 14.26 16.44 6.73
N SER A 94 13.02 16.36 7.23
CA SER A 94 12.51 17.28 8.26
C SER A 94 13.21 17.08 9.60
N ILE A 95 13.74 18.16 10.18
CA ILE A 95 14.37 18.18 11.50
C ILE A 95 13.73 19.28 12.35
N SER A 96 13.22 18.93 13.53
CA SER A 96 12.70 19.90 14.49
C SER A 96 13.82 20.57 15.30
N HIS A 97 13.49 21.69 15.96
CA HIS A 97 14.44 22.38 16.85
C HIS A 97 14.96 21.50 18.00
N LYS A 98 14.20 20.49 18.41
CA LYS A 98 14.58 19.54 19.46
C LYS A 98 15.32 18.31 18.94
N GLY A 99 15.53 18.20 17.64
CA GLY A 99 16.25 17.10 17.00
C GLY A 99 15.39 15.92 16.54
N ALA A 100 14.07 15.99 16.67
CA ALA A 100 13.17 15.01 16.06
C ALA A 100 13.33 15.04 14.53
N SER A 101 13.45 13.88 13.89
CA SER A 101 13.89 13.75 12.49
C SER A 101 13.00 12.83 11.65
N GLY A 102 12.90 13.16 10.37
CA GLY A 102 12.24 12.35 9.35
C GLY A 102 10.73 12.50 9.27
N LEU A 103 10.10 11.57 8.53
CA LEU A 103 8.68 11.62 8.16
C LEU A 103 7.73 11.59 9.35
N MET A 104 8.05 10.79 10.36
CA MET A 104 7.27 10.63 11.60
C MET A 104 7.91 11.33 12.80
N GLN A 105 8.89 12.22 12.57
CA GLN A 105 9.56 13.02 13.61
C GLN A 105 10.03 12.18 14.82
N LEU A 106 10.82 11.15 14.55
CA LEU A 106 11.41 10.32 15.61
C LEU A 106 12.56 11.04 16.30
N MET A 107 12.64 10.92 17.63
CA MET A 107 13.83 11.32 18.36
C MET A 107 14.98 10.34 18.06
N PRO A 108 16.23 10.81 17.92
CA PRO A 108 17.37 9.94 17.58
C PRO A 108 17.57 8.77 18.54
N GLU A 109 17.37 9.00 19.84
CA GLU A 109 17.46 7.95 20.87
C GLU A 109 16.38 6.88 20.68
N THR A 110 15.14 7.30 20.40
CA THR A 110 14.02 6.39 20.11
C THR A 110 14.29 5.59 18.85
N ALA A 111 14.72 6.23 17.76
CA ALA A 111 15.06 5.56 16.50
C ALA A 111 16.14 4.49 16.71
N LYS A 112 17.19 4.82 17.48
CA LYS A 112 18.25 3.87 17.84
C LYS A 112 17.72 2.66 18.62
N SER A 113 16.83 2.89 19.59
CA SER A 113 16.21 1.80 20.37
C SER A 113 15.36 0.85 19.51
N LEU A 114 14.85 1.33 18.37
CA LEU A 114 14.02 0.58 17.42
C LEU A 114 14.83 0.01 16.23
N GLY A 115 16.16 0.06 16.33
CA GLY A 115 17.07 -0.52 15.34
C GLY A 115 17.15 0.23 14.01
N VAL A 116 16.80 1.52 13.99
CA VAL A 116 16.98 2.40 12.83
C VAL A 116 18.47 2.68 12.63
N LYS A 117 18.97 2.45 11.42
CA LYS A 117 20.34 2.76 10.98
C LYS A 117 20.42 4.15 10.36
N ASP A 118 19.42 4.50 9.54
CA ASP A 118 19.28 5.82 8.94
C ASP A 118 17.90 6.40 9.26
N ILE A 119 17.87 7.48 10.04
CA ILE A 119 16.62 8.13 10.46
C ILE A 119 15.95 8.92 9.32
N PHE A 120 16.69 9.22 8.25
CA PHE A 120 16.18 9.91 7.07
C PHE A 120 15.76 8.95 5.96
N ASP A 121 16.07 7.65 6.08
CA ASP A 121 15.49 6.64 5.20
C ASP A 121 13.97 6.55 5.45
N PRO A 122 13.13 6.80 4.43
CA PRO A 122 11.68 6.79 4.60
C PRO A 122 11.13 5.46 5.11
N GLY A 123 11.70 4.33 4.66
CA GLY A 123 11.26 2.99 5.04
C GLY A 123 11.54 2.73 6.52
N GLU A 124 12.78 2.96 6.95
CA GLU A 124 13.20 2.78 8.34
C GLU A 124 12.46 3.74 9.28
N ASN A 125 12.32 5.02 8.91
CA ASN A 125 11.63 6.02 9.72
C ASN A 125 10.14 5.69 9.90
N ILE A 126 9.43 5.33 8.81
CA ILE A 126 8.01 4.96 8.90
C ILE A 126 7.85 3.66 9.68
N ARG A 127 8.66 2.64 9.42
CA ARG A 127 8.59 1.37 10.16
C ARG A 127 8.73 1.59 11.67
N ALA A 128 9.79 2.28 12.08
CA ALA A 128 10.04 2.56 13.49
C ALA A 128 8.98 3.49 14.09
N GLY A 129 8.50 4.48 13.34
CA GLY A 129 7.45 5.39 13.78
C GLY A 129 6.12 4.68 14.03
N VAL A 130 5.72 3.77 13.14
CA VAL A 130 4.50 2.97 13.31
C VAL A 130 4.65 1.99 14.47
N GLN A 131 5.81 1.32 14.60
CA GLN A 131 6.11 0.45 15.73
C GLN A 131 6.01 1.22 17.07
N TYR A 132 6.65 2.39 17.15
CA TYR A 132 6.61 3.21 18.35
C TYR A 132 5.19 3.68 18.68
N PHE A 133 4.44 4.12 17.67
CA PHE A 133 3.05 4.52 17.84
C PHE A 133 2.18 3.38 18.37
N LYS A 134 2.35 2.17 17.84
CA LYS A 134 1.65 0.97 18.34
C LYS A 134 2.00 0.69 19.81
N MET A 135 3.28 0.77 20.18
CA MET A 135 3.70 0.61 21.59
C MET A 135 3.04 1.64 22.51
N MET A 136 2.87 2.89 22.04
CA MET A 136 2.15 3.92 22.81
C MET A 136 0.67 3.56 22.94
N LEU A 137 0.00 3.15 21.86
CA LEU A 137 -1.39 2.71 21.93
C LEU A 137 -1.59 1.58 22.94
N ASP A 138 -0.72 0.57 22.90
CA ASP A 138 -0.78 -0.58 23.81
C ASP A 138 -0.55 -0.16 25.27
N MET A 139 0.39 0.77 25.50
CA MET A 139 0.67 1.31 26.83
C MET A 139 -0.51 2.10 27.39
N PHE A 140 -1.18 2.93 26.58
CA PHE A 140 -2.30 3.71 27.05
C PHE A 140 -3.56 2.86 27.23
N ASP A 141 -3.85 1.93 26.31
CA ASP A 141 -5.01 1.04 26.42
C ASP A 141 -4.98 0.19 27.70
N GLN A 142 -3.78 -0.23 28.14
CA GLN A 142 -3.61 -0.99 29.38
C GLN A 142 -3.63 -0.14 30.66
N ASN A 143 -3.46 1.18 30.56
CA ASN A 143 -3.33 2.09 31.71
C ASN A 143 -4.54 3.01 31.91
N VAL A 144 -5.59 2.93 31.08
CA VAL A 144 -6.89 3.56 31.38
C VAL A 144 -7.67 2.66 32.34
N LYS A 145 -7.28 2.67 33.62
CA LYS A 145 -8.22 2.40 34.71
C LYS A 145 -8.79 3.74 35.15
N LEU A 146 -10.07 3.96 34.84
CA LEU A 146 -10.87 5.07 35.35
C LEU A 146 -11.17 4.87 36.85
#